data_AF-A0A2N7XTG7-F1
#
_entry.id   AF-A0A2N7XTG7-F1
#
_cell.length_a   1.000
_cell.length_b   1.000
_cell.length_c   1.000
_cell.angle_alpha   90.00
_cell.angle_beta   90.00
_cell.angle_gamma   90.00
#
_symmetry.space_group_name_H-M   'P 1'
#
loop_
_entity.id
_entity.type
_entity.pdbx_description
1 polymer ?
#
loop_
_entity_poly.entity_id
_entity_poly.type
_entity_poly.pdbx_seq_one_letter_code
_entity_poly.pdbx_strand_id
1 'polypeptide(L)'
;ADDWDAQMLFFLSKGYRVVAHDRRGHGRSSQVSEGHDMDHYADDLAAVVKHLDLRDAIHVGHSTGGGEVVHYLARHGEGRASKAAIISAVPP
;
A
#
# COMPACT_ATOMS: atom_id res chain seq x y z
N ALA A 1 -15.12 0.88 -10.88
CA ALA A 1 -13.72 0.95 -11.31
C ALA A 1 -12.91 1.13 -10.05
N ASP A 2 -11.85 0.36 -9.88
CA ASP A 2 -10.95 0.57 -8.77
C ASP A 2 -10.10 1.81 -9.09
N ASP A 3 -9.78 2.61 -8.07
CA ASP A 3 -9.11 3.91 -8.24
C ASP A 3 -7.77 3.82 -9.01
N TRP A 4 -7.16 2.64 -9.02
CA TRP A 4 -5.87 2.37 -9.64
C TRP A 4 -5.94 1.62 -10.98
N ASP A 5 -7.12 1.32 -11.52
CA ASP A 5 -7.28 0.47 -12.73
C ASP A 5 -6.36 0.91 -13.88
N ALA A 6 -6.33 2.22 -14.17
CA ALA A 6 -5.52 2.77 -15.26
C ALA A 6 -4.01 2.59 -15.02
N GLN A 7 -3.53 2.86 -13.80
CA GLN A 7 -2.12 2.74 -13.45
C GLN A 7 -1.70 1.26 -13.36
N MET A 8 -2.57 0.38 -12.86
CA MET A 8 -2.31 -1.05 -12.81
C MET A 8 -2.09 -1.62 -14.21
N LEU A 9 -2.98 -1.31 -15.16
CA LEU A 9 -2.82 -1.73 -16.55
C LEU A 9 -1.58 -1.11 -17.20
N PHE A 10 -1.30 0.17 -16.93
CA PHE A 10 -0.10 0.82 -17.43
C PHE A 10 1.18 0.11 -16.96
N PHE A 11 1.36 -0.09 -15.65
CA PHE A 11 2.57 -0.73 -15.13
C PHE A 11 2.67 -2.21 -15.50
N LEU A 12 1.54 -2.92 -15.57
CA LEU A 12 1.51 -4.28 -16.11
C LEU A 12 2.02 -4.31 -17.56
N SER A 13 1.60 -3.36 -18.41
CA SER A 13 2.09 -3.24 -19.80
C SER A 13 3.59 -2.95 -19.90
N LYS A 14 4.20 -2.43 -18.82
CA LYS A 14 5.64 -2.16 -18.70
C LYS A 14 6.42 -3.33 -18.08
N GLY A 15 5.77 -4.46 -17.83
CA GLY A 15 6.41 -5.68 -17.30
C GLY A 15 6.52 -5.74 -15.78
N TYR A 16 5.85 -4.83 -15.05
CA TYR A 16 5.80 -4.91 -13.59
C TYR A 16 4.73 -5.90 -13.12
N ARG A 17 5.03 -6.62 -12.04
CA ARG A 17 3.98 -7.23 -11.20
C ARG A 17 3.34 -6.10 -10.38
N VAL A 18 2.04 -5.89 -10.57
CA VAL A 18 1.30 -4.86 -9.84
C VAL A 18 0.34 -5.52 -8.85
N VAL A 19 0.39 -5.08 -7.60
CA VAL A 19 -0.49 -5.56 -6.52
C VAL A 19 -1.21 -4.34 -5.94
N ALA A 20 -2.54 -4.38 -5.96
CA ALA A 20 -3.39 -3.46 -5.22
C ALA A 20 -4.14 -4.25 -4.16
N HIS A 21 -4.37 -3.62 -3.01
CA HIS A 21 -5.17 -4.20 -1.93
C HIS A 21 -6.20 -3.17 -1.47
N ASP A 22 -7.36 -3.66 -1.03
CA ASP A 22 -8.37 -2.82 -0.39
C ASP A 22 -8.02 -2.73 1.10
N ARG A 23 -7.96 -1.52 1.64
CA ARG A 23 -7.74 -1.31 3.07
C ARG A 23 -8.90 -1.91 3.88
N ARG A 24 -8.65 -2.35 5.12
CA ARG A 24 -9.73 -2.69 6.07
C ARG A 24 -10.84 -1.62 6.08
N GLY A 25 -12.09 -2.06 6.11
CA GLY A 25 -13.27 -1.17 6.03
C GLY A 25 -13.54 -0.54 4.66
N HIS A 26 -12.80 -0.93 3.61
CA HIS A 26 -12.98 -0.40 2.26
C HIS A 26 -13.11 -1.52 1.22
N GLY A 27 -13.79 -1.20 0.12
CA GLY A 27 -13.90 -2.09 -1.04
C GLY A 27 -14.37 -3.50 -0.67
N ARG A 28 -13.56 -4.50 -1.03
CA ARG A 28 -13.85 -5.93 -0.84
C ARG A 28 -13.22 -6.48 0.43
N SER A 29 -12.45 -5.68 1.15
CA SER A 29 -11.88 -6.07 2.44
C SER A 29 -12.93 -6.12 3.53
N SER A 30 -12.61 -6.85 4.60
CA SER A 30 -13.48 -6.99 5.77
C SER A 30 -13.91 -5.62 6.31
N GLN A 31 -15.20 -5.49 6.58
CA GLN A 31 -15.79 -4.31 7.20
C GLN A 31 -15.66 -4.46 8.72
N VAL A 32 -14.81 -3.64 9.33
CA VAL A 32 -14.49 -3.66 10.76
C VAL A 32 -14.84 -2.31 11.39
N SER A 33 -15.13 -2.28 12.70
CA SER A 33 -15.44 -1.03 13.40
C SER A 33 -14.22 -0.34 14.01
N GLU A 34 -13.14 -1.08 14.24
CA GLU A 34 -11.95 -0.63 14.99
C GLU A 34 -10.65 -0.76 14.19
N GLY A 35 -9.59 -0.12 14.70
CA GLY A 35 -8.25 -0.18 14.11
C GLY A 35 -8.14 0.63 12.82
N HIS A 36 -8.81 1.78 12.78
CA HIS A 36 -8.75 2.74 11.68
C HIS A 36 -7.67 3.81 11.89
N ASP A 37 -6.47 3.37 12.25
CA ASP A 37 -5.29 4.21 12.48
C ASP A 37 -4.10 3.74 11.63
N MET A 38 -3.06 4.56 11.57
CA MET A 38 -1.91 4.32 10.70
C MET A 38 -1.07 3.12 11.12
N ASP A 39 -1.04 2.76 12.41
CA ASP A 39 -0.31 1.59 12.89
C ASP A 39 -0.96 0.32 12.34
N HIS A 40 -2.29 0.22 12.44
CA HIS A 40 -3.03 -0.91 11.87
C HIS A 40 -2.93 -0.97 10.34
N TYR A 41 -2.98 0.16 9.65
CA TYR A 41 -2.83 0.18 8.19
C TYR A 41 -1.42 -0.26 7.77
N ALA A 42 -0.38 0.21 8.47
CA ALA A 42 1.00 -0.23 8.23
C ALA A 42 1.19 -1.73 8.51
N ASP A 43 0.59 -2.26 9.57
CA ASP A 43 0.67 -3.67 9.94
C ASP A 43 -0.08 -4.57 8.92
N ASP A 44 -1.22 -4.12 8.39
CA ASP A 44 -1.93 -4.81 7.31
C ASP A 44 -1.11 -4.84 6.01
N LEU A 45 -0.52 -3.70 5.61
CA LEU A 45 0.36 -3.63 4.45
C LEU A 45 1.56 -4.56 4.62
N ALA A 46 2.17 -4.59 5.81
CA ALA A 46 3.27 -5.51 6.11
C ALA A 46 2.84 -6.97 5.99
N ALA A 47 1.62 -7.32 6.43
CA ALA A 47 1.07 -8.66 6.29
C ALA A 47 0.92 -9.06 4.80
N VAL A 48 0.40 -8.17 3.95
CA VAL A 48 0.29 -8.40 2.50
C VAL A 48 1.67 -8.59 1.86
N VAL A 49 2.61 -7.69 2.15
CA VAL A 49 3.99 -7.76 1.63
C VAL A 49 4.67 -9.08 2.01
N LYS A 50 4.52 -9.49 3.27
CA LYS A 50 5.09 -10.74 3.77
C LYS A 50 4.42 -11.95 3.16
N HIS A 51 3.09 -11.96 3.08
CA HIS A 51 2.32 -13.09 2.54
C HIS A 51 2.66 -13.37 1.08
N LEU A 52 2.81 -12.32 0.28
CA LEU A 52 3.19 -12.41 -1.14
C LEU A 52 4.71 -12.52 -1.37
N ASP A 53 5.49 -12.55 -0.28
CA ASP A 53 6.96 -12.45 -0.23
C ASP A 53 7.53 -11.40 -1.20
N LEU A 54 6.97 -10.19 -1.18
CA LEU A 54 7.47 -9.11 -2.03
C LEU A 54 8.86 -8.67 -1.54
N ARG A 55 9.75 -8.49 -2.52
CA ARG A 55 11.14 -8.03 -2.38
C ARG A 55 11.38 -6.93 -3.40
N ASP A 56 12.22 -5.96 -3.04
CA ASP A 56 12.51 -4.79 -3.88
C ASP A 56 11.25 -4.06 -4.37
N ALA A 57 10.19 -4.05 -3.56
CA ALA A 57 8.89 -3.50 -3.94
C ALA A 57 8.93 -1.97 -4.01
N ILE A 58 8.20 -1.40 -4.98
CA ILE A 58 7.95 0.04 -5.03
C ILE A 58 6.58 0.29 -4.39
N HIS A 59 6.56 0.99 -3.27
CA HIS A 59 5.32 1.32 -2.57
C HIS A 59 4.75 2.63 -3.09
N VAL A 60 3.49 2.62 -3.53
CA VAL A 60 2.80 3.80 -4.08
C VAL A 60 1.58 4.09 -3.23
N GLY A 61 1.50 5.30 -2.68
CA GLY A 61 0.41 5.72 -1.81
C GLY A 61 -0.23 7.02 -2.29
N HIS A 62 -1.57 7.03 -2.41
CA HIS A 62 -2.36 8.22 -2.73
C HIS A 62 -3.15 8.69 -1.51
N SER A 63 -3.17 10.01 -1.25
CA SER A 63 -3.90 10.60 -0.11
C SER A 63 -3.52 9.91 1.21
N THR A 64 -4.47 9.34 1.94
CA THR A 64 -4.23 8.56 3.16
C THR A 64 -3.26 7.38 2.93
N GLY A 65 -3.21 6.80 1.73
CA GLY A 65 -2.26 5.75 1.39
C GLY A 65 -0.80 6.21 1.39
N GLY A 66 -0.54 7.51 1.20
CA GLY A 66 0.81 8.07 1.35
C GLY A 66 1.31 7.98 2.79
N GLY A 67 0.45 8.34 3.75
CA GLY A 67 0.76 8.21 5.18
C GLY A 67 1.01 6.76 5.60
N GLU A 68 0.23 5.82 5.06
CA GLU A 68 0.39 4.38 5.28
C GLU A 68 1.75 3.87 4.77
N VAL A 69 2.17 4.27 3.56
CA VAL A 69 3.49 3.88 3.02
C VAL A 69 4.62 4.40 3.91
N VAL A 70 4.55 5.65 4.36
CA VAL A 70 5.57 6.25 5.24
C VAL A 70 5.62 5.53 6.59
N HIS A 71 4.46 5.25 7.20
CA HIS A 71 4.38 4.52 8.47
C HIS A 71 4.89 3.08 8.34
N TYR A 72 4.55 2.39 7.25
CA TYR A 72 5.06 1.04 6.98
C TYR A 72 6.58 1.02 6.92
N LEU A 73 7.21 1.93 6.17
CA LEU A 73 8.68 1.99 6.06
C LEU A 73 9.34 2.32 7.41
N ALA A 74 8.77 3.27 8.16
CA ALA A 74 9.28 3.65 9.48
C ALA A 74 9.17 2.52 10.51
N ARG A 75 8.08 1.74 10.48
CA ARG A 75 7.75 0.73 11.49
C ARG A 75 8.28 -0.66 11.17
N HIS A 76 8.28 -1.06 9.90
CA HIS A 76 8.66 -2.40 9.44
C HIS A 76 10.01 -2.44 8.70
N GLY A 77 10.63 -1.27 8.52
CA GLY A 77 11.93 -1.11 7.86
C GLY A 77 11.85 -1.17 6.34
N GLU A 78 12.97 -0.82 5.71
CA GLU A 78 13.05 -0.64 4.25
C GLU A 78 13.56 -1.88 3.51
N GLY A 79 13.91 -2.97 4.21
CA GLY A 79 14.60 -4.13 3.62
C GLY A 79 13.82 -4.92 2.54
N ARG A 80 12.54 -4.59 2.33
CA ARG A 80 11.70 -5.15 1.25
C ARG A 80 11.25 -4.10 0.24
N ALA A 81 11.61 -2.84 0.45
CA ALA A 81 11.24 -1.70 -0.38
C ALA A 81 12.45 -1.21 -1.16
N SER A 82 12.28 -0.99 -2.46
CA SER A 82 13.31 -0.35 -3.29
C SER A 82 13.07 1.15 -3.44
N LYS A 83 11.80 1.59 -3.48
CA LYS A 83 11.38 2.99 -3.63
C LYS A 83 10.00 3.23 -3.02
N ALA A 84 9.68 4.50 -2.79
CA ALA A 84 8.33 4.95 -2.44
C ALA A 84 7.89 6.12 -3.33
N ALA A 85 6.61 6.17 -3.69
CA ALA A 85 5.96 7.27 -4.39
C ALA A 85 4.74 7.75 -3.61
N ILE A 86 4.77 9.02 -3.20
CA ILE A 86 3.74 9.65 -2.37
C ILE A 86 3.00 10.68 -3.21
N ILE A 87 1.70 10.47 -3.42
CA ILE A 87 0.88 11.24 -4.37
C ILE A 87 -0.27 11.90 -3.62
N SER A 88 -0.36 13.24 -3.68
CA SER A 88 -1.43 14.03 -3.05
C SER A 88 -1.70 13.65 -1.59
N ALA A 89 -0.64 13.31 -0.84
CA ALA A 89 -0.75 12.83 0.52
C ALA A 89 -0.92 13.97 1.52
N VAL A 90 -1.55 13.66 2.66
CA VAL A 90 -1.49 14.54 3.83
C VAL A 90 -0.04 14.52 4.33
N PRO A 91 0.62 15.68 4.49
CA PRO A 91 1.98 15.74 5.01
C PRO A 91 2.08 15.07 6.40
N PRO A 92 3.22 14.46 6.75
CA PRO A 92 3.46 13.94 8.09
C PRO A 92 3.42 15.04 9.16
#